data_AF-A0A3G1GJ19-F1
#
_entry.id   AF-A0A3G1GJ19-F1
#
_cell.length_a   1.000
_cell.length_b   1.000
_cell.length_c   1.000
_cell.angle_alpha   90.00
_cell.angle_beta   90.00
_cell.angle_gamma   90.00
#
_symmetry.space_group_name_H-M   'P 1'
#
loop_
_entity.id
_entity.type
_entity.pdbx_description
1 polymer ?
#
loop_
_entity_poly.entity_id
_entity_poly.type
_entity_poly.pdbx_seq_one_letter_code
_entity_poly.pdbx_strand_id
1 'polypeptide(L)' 'LMAETIKGMQDAGIIACAKHFIGYEQEHFRQASEAQGYGFDIDESVSSNIDDKTLHELYLWPFADAV' A
#
# COMPACT_ATOMS: atom_id res chain seq x y z
N LEU A 1 -5.01 -13.62 -2.22
CA LEU A 1 -6.19 -13.62 -1.33
C LEU A 1 -5.73 -13.08 0.02
N MET A 2 -6.16 -11.87 0.41
CA MET A 2 -5.74 -11.24 1.67
C MET A 2 -6.52 -11.78 2.88
N ALA A 3 -7.82 -12.06 2.72
CA ALA A 3 -8.72 -12.50 3.81
C ALA A 3 -8.24 -13.76 4.54
N GLU A 4 -7.84 -14.81 3.82
CA GLU A 4 -7.49 -16.10 4.43
C GLU A 4 -6.22 -16.02 5.28
N THR A 5 -5.25 -15.20 4.88
CA THR A 5 -4.06 -14.94 5.71
C THR A 5 -4.43 -14.17 6.98
N ILE A 6 -5.30 -13.17 6.86
CA ILE A 6 -5.79 -12.38 8.01
C ILE A 6 -6.52 -13.29 9.00
N LYS A 7 -7.45 -14.14 8.52
CA LYS A 7 -8.15 -15.12 9.36
C LYS A 7 -7.18 -16.00 10.13
N GLY A 8 -6.22 -16.63 9.43
CA GLY A 8 -5.24 -17.51 10.07
C GLY A 8 -4.39 -16.80 11.15
N MET A 9 -3.98 -15.55 10.92
CA MET A 9 -3.25 -14.77 11.93
C MET A 9 -4.12 -14.46 13.15
N GLN A 10 -5.35 -13.99 12.93
CA GLN A 10 -6.24 -13.58 14.01
C GLN A 10 -6.80 -14.78 14.80
N ASP A 11 -7.04 -15.91 14.15
CA ASP A 11 -7.43 -17.17 14.80
C ASP A 11 -6.33 -17.69 15.73
N ALA A 12 -5.06 -17.43 15.40
CA ALA A 12 -3.90 -17.74 16.26
C ALA A 12 -3.69 -16.70 17.38
N GLY A 13 -4.58 -15.71 17.53
CA GLY A 13 -4.49 -14.67 18.54
C GLY A 13 -3.51 -13.54 18.21
N ILE A 14 -3.10 -13.40 16.95
CA ILE A 14 -2.16 -12.37 16.49
C ILE A 14 -2.90 -11.32 15.66
N ILE A 15 -2.68 -10.03 15.96
CA ILE A 15 -3.26 -8.93 15.18
C ILE A 15 -2.63 -8.90 13.79
N ALA A 16 -3.48 -9.00 12.75
CA ALA A 16 -3.06 -8.82 11.37
C ALA A 16 -3.03 -7.33 10.99
N CYS A 17 -2.20 -6.97 10.02
CA CYS A 17 -2.11 -5.61 9.48
C CYS A 17 -2.10 -5.67 7.95
N ALA A 18 -3.19 -5.25 7.32
CA ALA A 18 -3.28 -5.10 5.87
C ALA A 18 -2.45 -3.88 5.42
N LYS A 19 -1.53 -4.08 4.48
CA LYS A 19 -0.61 -3.03 4.01
C LYS A 19 -0.11 -3.30 2.58
N HIS A 20 0.37 -2.28 1.85
CA HIS A 20 0.36 -0.86 2.19
C HIS A 20 -0.91 -0.21 1.61
N PHE A 21 -1.68 0.46 2.47
CA PHE A 21 -2.87 1.20 2.06
C PHE A 21 -2.49 2.65 1.74
N ILE A 22 -2.57 3.15 0.51
CA ILE A 22 -2.81 2.53 -0.80
C ILE A 22 -1.99 3.31 -1.84
N GLY A 23 -1.88 2.81 -3.07
CA GLY A 23 -1.16 3.52 -4.14
C GLY A 23 0.36 3.43 -4.02
N TYR A 24 0.88 2.49 -3.22
CA TYR A 24 2.30 2.19 -3.12
C TYR A 24 2.69 1.09 -4.13
N GLU A 25 2.72 1.45 -5.41
CA GLU A 25 2.96 0.52 -6.53
C GLU A 25 4.42 0.42 -6.98
N GLN A 26 5.27 1.37 -6.55
CA GLN A 26 6.68 1.41 -6.94
C GLN A 26 7.58 1.86 -5.78
N GLU A 27 8.81 1.35 -5.78
CA GLU A 27 9.84 1.75 -4.80
C GLU A 27 10.49 3.08 -5.16
N HIS A 28 10.61 3.39 -6.45
CA HIS A 28 11.29 4.60 -6.90
C HIS A 28 10.54 5.84 -6.40
N PHE A 29 11.24 6.67 -5.62
CA PHE A 29 10.70 7.88 -4.98
C PHE A 29 9.64 7.65 -3.90
N ARG A 30 9.54 6.44 -3.30
CA ARG A 30 8.64 6.19 -2.16
C ARG A 30 8.95 7.04 -0.92
N GLN A 31 10.20 7.48 -0.78
CA GLN A 31 10.71 8.30 0.31
C GLN A 31 11.67 9.34 -0.28
N ALA A 32 11.43 10.62 0.02
CA ALA A 32 12.28 11.72 -0.46
C ALA A 32 13.73 11.56 0.01
N SER A 33 13.95 11.22 1.28
CA SER A 33 15.30 11.02 1.84
C SER A 33 16.06 9.86 1.18
N GLU A 34 15.38 8.76 0.84
CA GLU A 34 15.97 7.65 0.11
C GLU A 34 16.35 8.08 -1.31
N ALA A 35 15.47 8.80 -2.01
CA ALA A 35 15.73 9.32 -3.35
C ALA A 35 16.91 10.30 -3.39
N GLN A 36 16.99 11.21 -2.41
CA GLN A 36 18.13 12.11 -2.21
C GLN A 36 19.43 11.32 -1.99
N GLY A 37 19.37 10.22 -1.23
CA GLY A 37 20.48 9.28 -1.07
C GLY A 37 20.96 8.62 -2.37
N TYR A 38 20.07 8.49 -3.36
CA TYR A 38 20.38 8.01 -4.72
C TYR A 38 20.73 9.13 -5.72
N GLY A 39 20.82 10.39 -5.27
CA GLY A 39 21.21 11.53 -6.10
C GLY A 39 20.05 12.23 -6.82
N PHE A 40 18.80 11.98 -6.42
CA PHE A 40 17.63 12.68 -6.96
C PHE A 40 17.21 13.82 -6.03
N ASP A 41 17.10 15.03 -6.59
CA ASP A 41 16.68 16.23 -5.86
C ASP A 41 15.15 16.38 -5.90
N ILE A 42 14.47 15.76 -4.94
CA ILE A 42 13.02 15.85 -4.74
C ILE A 42 12.72 16.19 -3.27
N ASP A 43 11.68 16.99 -3.05
CA ASP A 43 11.27 17.43 -1.70
C ASP A 43 10.32 16.44 -1.02
N GLU A 44 9.46 15.76 -1.78
CA GLU A 44 8.38 14.91 -1.29
C GLU A 44 8.38 13.53 -1.97
N SER A 45 7.70 12.55 -1.38
CA SER A 45 7.49 11.23 -1.99
C SER A 45 6.59 11.30 -3.23
N VAL A 46 6.67 10.27 -4.07
CA VAL A 46 5.81 10.14 -5.26
C VAL A 46 4.32 10.18 -4.92
N SER A 47 3.55 10.92 -5.72
CA SER A 47 2.10 10.95 -5.66
C SER A 47 1.50 9.97 -6.67
N SER A 48 0.72 9.00 -6.17
CA SER A 48 -0.09 8.12 -7.01
C SER A 48 -1.44 8.77 -7.27
N ASN A 49 -1.59 9.39 -8.43
CA ASN A 49 -2.81 10.09 -8.83
C ASN A 49 -3.78 9.11 -9.51
N ILE A 50 -4.72 8.57 -8.74
CA ILE A 50 -5.65 7.51 -9.16
C ILE A 50 -7.08 8.07 -9.20
N ASP A 51 -7.82 7.83 -10.28
CA ASP A 51 -9.24 8.22 -10.35
C ASP A 51 -10.13 7.33 -9.47
N ASP A 52 -11.30 7.84 -9.11
CA ASP A 52 -12.21 7.19 -8.16
C ASP A 52 -12.66 5.78 -8.60
N LYS A 53 -12.94 5.60 -9.89
CA LYS A 53 -13.40 4.31 -10.43
C LYS A 53 -12.28 3.29 -10.35
N THR A 54 -11.07 3.66 -10.78
CA THR A 54 -9.89 2.79 -10.69
C THR A 54 -9.53 2.47 -9.24
N LEU A 55 -9.63 3.44 -8.33
CA LEU A 55 -9.39 3.22 -6.91
C LEU A 55 -10.32 2.13 -6.37
N HIS A 56 -11.63 2.24 -6.62
CA HIS A 56 -12.63 1.31 -6.08
C HIS A 56 -12.62 -0.06 -6.76
N GLU A 57 -12.50 -0.11 -8.09
CA GLU A 57 -12.64 -1.34 -8.86
C GLU A 57 -11.35 -2.18 -8.92
N LEU A 58 -10.20 -1.61 -8.54
CA LEU A 58 -8.92 -2.31 -8.60
C LEU A 58 -8.16 -2.26 -7.27
N TYR A 59 -7.70 -1.09 -6.85
CA TYR A 59 -6.74 -1.00 -5.76
C TYR A 59 -7.36 -1.22 -4.38
N LEU A 60 -8.60 -0.75 -4.18
CA LEU A 60 -9.31 -0.84 -2.90
C LEU A 60 -9.96 -2.21 -2.69
N TRP A 61 -10.29 -2.92 -3.77
CA TRP A 61 -10.98 -4.20 -3.74
C TRP A 61 -10.37 -5.23 -2.76
N PRO A 62 -9.06 -5.53 -2.79
CA PRO A 62 -8.48 -6.49 -1.85
C PRO A 62 -8.47 -6.00 -0.39
N PHE A 63 -8.56 -4.69 -0.13
CA PHE A 63 -8.71 -4.16 1.22
C PHE A 63 -10.15 -4.30 1.72
N ALA A 64 -11.15 -4.25 0.82
CA ALA A 64 -12.52 -4.60 1.16
C ALA A 64 -12.63 -6.07 1.61
N ASP A 65 -11.89 -6.99 0.98
CA ASP A 65 -11.79 -8.40 1.42
C ASP A 65 -11.10 -8.57 2.79
N ALA A 66 -10.33 -7.58 3.25
CA ALA A 66 -9.58 -7.64 4.49
C ALA A 66 -10.30 -7.10 5.73
N VAL A 67 -11.42 -6.40 5.53
CA VAL A 67 -12.31 -5.87 6.58
C VAL A 67 -13.29 -6.95 7.02
#